data_AF-G7Q2J9-F1
#
_entry.id   AF-G7Q2J9-F1
#
_cell.length_a   1.000
_cell.length_b   1.000
_cell.length_c   1.000
_cell.angle_alpha   90.00
_cell.angle_beta   90.00
_cell.angle_gamma   90.00
#
_symmetry.space_group_name_H-M   'P 1'
#
loop_
_entity.id
_entity.type
_entity.pdbx_description
1 polymer ?
#
loop_
_entity_poly.entity_id
_entity_poly.type
_entity_poly.pdbx_seq_one_letter_code
_entity_poly.pdbx_strand_id
1 'polypeptide(L)'
;MNGDQKSDVYAQGKQDFIQHFSQIVRVLTEDEMGYSETGDAIAQLKEVLEYNAIGGKYHQGLTVLVASRELVEPRKQDADSLQRALTMGWFVELLQAFFLVADDIMDSSLSPQGQIWWYQKPSMGLDAINDAMLPEAWQWGGVGLGRFTEKRYKSIVKYKAAFYSYLPVAAAMYIAGIDGEKNHANAKKILLDMGEFFQIQDDYLDLFGDPSVTSKVGADIQDNKCSWLVVQRLQQATPEQYQILKKNYGQKEAKKVAQVKALYEELDLPAVGLQYEEDSYSHIMGLIEQYAAPLTPAIFLGLLRKIYKQKK
;
A
#
# COMPACT_ATOMS: atom_id res chain seq x y z
N MET A 1 23.47 2.14 -21.89
CA MET A 1 24.32 2.55 -20.75
C MET A 1 23.59 3.53 -19.82
N ASN A 2 22.37 3.20 -19.34
CA ASN A 2 21.55 4.13 -18.51
C ASN A 2 20.82 3.42 -17.34
N GLY A 3 21.12 2.14 -17.10
CA GLY A 3 20.48 1.33 -16.05
C GLY A 3 21.20 1.41 -14.70
N ASP A 4 22.53 1.23 -14.70
CA ASP A 4 23.34 1.15 -13.48
C ASP A 4 23.38 2.49 -12.71
N GLN A 5 23.54 3.60 -13.42
CA GLN A 5 23.64 4.94 -12.82
C GLN A 5 22.33 5.40 -12.13
N LYS A 6 21.16 4.91 -12.58
CA LYS A 6 19.86 5.19 -11.93
C LYS A 6 19.61 4.29 -10.71
N SER A 7 20.17 3.07 -10.71
CA SER A 7 20.12 2.15 -9.57
C SER A 7 20.93 2.68 -8.39
N ASP A 8 22.12 3.22 -8.66
CA ASP A 8 23.00 3.80 -7.64
C ASP A 8 22.42 5.06 -6.98
N VAL A 9 21.73 5.92 -7.74
CA VAL A 9 21.05 7.12 -7.20
C VAL A 9 19.89 6.75 -6.27
N TYR A 10 19.17 5.67 -6.56
CA TYR A 10 18.10 5.15 -5.71
C TYR A 10 18.65 4.47 -4.45
N ALA A 11 19.74 3.72 -4.58
CA ALA A 11 20.42 3.08 -3.45
C ALA A 11 21.00 4.12 -2.49
N GLN A 12 21.65 5.16 -3.02
CA GLN A 12 22.14 6.29 -2.23
C GLN A 12 20.99 7.06 -1.59
N GLY A 13 19.93 7.39 -2.35
CA GLY A 13 18.75 8.06 -1.80
C GLY A 13 18.06 7.26 -0.69
N LYS A 14 18.09 5.92 -0.74
CA LYS A 14 17.59 5.05 0.32
C LYS A 14 18.46 5.12 1.58
N GLN A 15 19.78 5.15 1.46
CA GLN A 15 20.67 5.31 2.61
C GLN A 15 20.47 6.67 3.28
N ASP A 16 20.45 7.75 2.50
CA ASP A 16 20.23 9.10 3.01
C ASP A 16 18.86 9.19 3.72
N PHE A 17 17.82 8.59 3.13
CA PHE A 17 16.49 8.52 3.73
C PHE A 17 16.49 7.79 5.07
N ILE A 18 17.14 6.62 5.16
CA ILE A 18 17.24 5.86 6.41
C ILE A 18 18.03 6.61 7.48
N GLN A 19 19.13 7.25 7.12
CA GLN A 19 19.93 8.03 8.07
C GLN A 19 19.13 9.20 8.67
N HIS A 20 18.26 9.81 7.86
CA HIS A 20 17.37 10.89 8.29
C HIS A 20 16.39 10.47 9.39
N PHE A 21 16.02 9.19 9.45
CA PHE A 21 15.08 8.68 10.46
C PHE A 21 15.54 8.96 11.89
N SER A 22 16.84 8.86 12.15
CA SER A 22 17.41 9.14 13.47
C SER A 22 17.12 10.56 13.95
N GLN A 23 17.09 11.54 13.03
CA GLN A 23 16.72 12.92 13.35
C GLN A 23 15.23 13.04 13.65
N ILE A 24 14.37 12.34 12.91
CA ILE A 24 12.92 12.31 13.15
C ILE A 24 12.61 11.73 14.52
N VAL A 25 13.15 10.56 14.85
CA VAL A 25 12.97 9.92 16.16
C VAL A 25 13.46 10.86 17.26
N ARG A 26 14.64 11.46 17.07
CA ARG A 26 15.19 12.42 18.04
C ARG A 26 14.25 13.60 18.28
N VAL A 27 13.77 14.29 17.24
CA VAL A 27 12.83 15.43 17.40
C VAL A 27 11.52 15.02 18.06
N LEU A 28 11.01 13.81 17.80
CA LEU A 28 9.76 13.31 18.40
C LEU A 28 9.92 12.79 19.84
N THR A 29 11.16 12.56 20.29
CA THR A 29 11.45 11.93 21.60
C THR A 29 12.37 12.77 22.49
N GLU A 30 12.85 13.92 22.01
CA GLU A 30 13.54 14.92 22.81
C GLU A 30 12.53 15.63 23.72
N ASP A 31 12.65 15.39 25.02
CA ASP A 31 11.86 16.06 26.05
C ASP A 31 12.42 17.49 26.30
N GLU A 32 12.00 18.44 25.47
CA GLU A 32 12.36 19.86 25.66
C GLU A 32 11.71 20.47 26.93
N MET A 33 10.67 19.83 27.48
CA MET A 33 9.86 20.39 28.56
C MET A 33 10.17 19.80 29.96
N GLY A 34 10.99 18.76 30.03
CA GLY A 34 11.54 18.20 31.27
C GLY A 34 10.51 17.50 32.15
N TYR A 35 9.45 16.95 31.57
CA TYR A 35 8.42 16.22 32.31
C TYR A 35 8.92 14.81 32.64
N SER A 36 9.46 14.62 33.85
CA SER A 36 9.93 13.31 34.33
C SER A 36 8.84 12.22 34.30
N GLU A 37 7.57 12.61 34.27
CA GLU A 37 6.41 11.72 34.23
C GLU A 37 6.16 11.11 32.84
N THR A 38 6.73 11.66 31.76
CA THR A 38 6.51 11.17 30.38
C THR A 38 7.62 10.25 29.85
N GLY A 39 8.66 9.98 30.64
CA GLY A 39 9.82 9.20 30.21
C GLY A 39 9.48 7.79 29.69
N ASP A 40 8.59 7.08 30.37
CA ASP A 40 8.16 5.73 29.97
C ASP A 40 7.39 5.76 28.64
N ALA A 41 6.50 6.75 28.45
CA ALA A 41 5.74 6.92 27.22
C ALA A 41 6.64 7.30 26.04
N ILE A 42 7.67 8.12 26.26
CA ILE A 42 8.66 8.49 25.24
C ILE A 42 9.50 7.26 24.84
N ALA A 43 9.94 6.46 25.81
CA ALA A 43 10.65 5.21 25.53
C ALA A 43 9.80 4.23 24.72
N GLN A 44 8.51 4.10 25.07
CA GLN A 44 7.56 3.28 24.33
C GLN A 44 7.33 3.81 22.90
N LEU A 45 7.16 5.13 22.72
CA LEU A 45 7.00 5.76 21.41
C LEU A 45 8.23 5.49 20.52
N LYS A 46 9.44 5.59 21.09
CA LYS A 46 10.68 5.25 20.37
C LYS A 46 10.67 3.80 19.88
N GLU A 47 10.30 2.85 20.74
CA GLU A 47 10.18 1.44 20.34
C GLU A 47 9.13 1.25 19.24
N VAL A 48 7.96 1.90 19.35
CA VAL A 48 6.90 1.87 18.31
C VAL A 48 7.43 2.34 16.97
N LEU A 49 8.15 3.47 16.95
CA LEU A 49 8.68 4.06 15.73
C LEU A 49 9.76 3.16 15.10
N GLU A 50 10.73 2.71 15.89
CA GLU A 50 11.83 1.86 15.40
C GLU A 50 11.35 0.48 14.94
N TYR A 51 10.31 -0.08 15.57
CA TYR A 51 9.78 -1.38 15.21
C TYR A 51 8.89 -1.33 13.95
N ASN A 52 7.99 -0.36 13.86
CA ASN A 52 6.97 -0.34 12.81
C ASN A 52 7.39 0.43 11.55
N ALA A 53 8.29 1.42 11.67
CA ALA A 53 8.69 2.26 10.53
C ALA A 53 9.95 1.75 9.82
N ILE A 54 10.81 0.95 10.47
CA ILE A 54 12.05 0.40 9.89
C ILE A 54 11.82 -1.05 9.42
N GLY A 55 12.46 -1.41 8.30
CA GLY A 55 12.48 -2.79 7.76
C GLY A 55 11.72 -2.94 6.45
N GLY A 56 10.94 -1.92 6.07
CA GLY A 56 10.21 -1.85 4.81
C GLY A 56 11.08 -1.57 3.58
N LYS A 57 10.42 -1.50 2.43
CA LYS A 57 11.05 -1.10 1.15
C LYS A 57 11.13 0.43 0.97
N TYR A 58 10.45 1.19 1.84
CA TYR A 58 10.34 2.65 1.83
C TYR A 58 9.85 3.23 0.50
N HIS A 59 8.96 2.51 -0.21
CA HIS A 59 8.58 2.87 -1.57
C HIS A 59 7.86 4.21 -1.63
N GLN A 60 7.04 4.54 -0.63
CA GLN A 60 6.23 5.76 -0.64
C GLN A 60 7.06 6.97 -0.24
N GLY A 61 7.86 6.84 0.82
CA GLY A 61 8.79 7.87 1.27
C GLY A 61 9.83 8.21 0.20
N LEU A 62 10.42 7.19 -0.46
CA LEU A 62 11.33 7.41 -1.58
C LEU A 62 10.65 8.01 -2.80
N THR A 63 9.35 7.78 -2.98
CA THR A 63 8.58 8.43 -4.06
C THR A 63 8.49 9.92 -3.83
N VAL A 64 8.26 10.38 -2.58
CA VAL A 64 8.29 11.82 -2.26
C VAL A 64 9.64 12.42 -2.65
N LEU A 65 10.74 11.78 -2.25
CA LEU A 65 12.10 12.26 -2.51
C LEU A 65 12.39 12.35 -4.01
N VAL A 66 12.10 11.28 -4.75
CA VAL A 66 12.38 11.20 -6.19
C VAL A 66 11.48 12.17 -6.97
N ALA A 67 10.18 12.21 -6.67
CA ALA A 67 9.28 13.15 -7.32
C ALA A 67 9.66 14.61 -7.03
N SER A 68 10.07 14.93 -5.80
CA SER A 68 10.52 16.29 -5.46
C SER A 68 11.76 16.69 -6.26
N ARG A 69 12.73 15.78 -6.43
CA ARG A 69 13.94 16.02 -7.25
C ARG A 69 13.63 16.19 -8.74
N GLU A 70 12.62 15.49 -9.24
CA GLU A 70 12.19 15.57 -10.63
C GLU A 70 11.36 16.83 -10.93
N LEU A 71 10.66 17.38 -9.92
CA LEU A 71 9.81 18.57 -10.08
C LEU A 71 10.54 19.88 -9.77
N VAL A 72 11.52 19.88 -8.88
CA VAL A 72 12.28 21.06 -8.49
C VAL A 72 13.51 21.21 -9.39
N GLU A 73 13.67 22.37 -10.03
CA GLU A 73 14.87 22.71 -10.81
C GLU A 73 16.15 22.44 -10.00
N PRO A 74 17.20 21.81 -10.57
CA PRO A 74 18.42 21.48 -9.82
C PRO A 74 19.09 22.67 -9.11
N ARG A 75 18.89 23.90 -9.61
CA ARG A 75 19.42 25.13 -9.02
C ARG A 75 18.68 25.60 -7.76
N LYS A 76 17.44 25.13 -7.56
CA LYS A 76 16.59 25.43 -6.40
C LYS A 76 16.57 24.30 -5.38
N GLN A 77 17.33 23.22 -5.61
CA GLN A 77 17.50 22.12 -4.67
C GLN A 77 18.53 22.51 -3.60
N ASP A 78 18.09 23.32 -2.64
CA ASP A 78 18.88 23.63 -1.44
C ASP A 78 18.74 22.52 -0.38
N ALA A 79 19.61 22.59 0.64
CA ALA A 79 19.62 21.62 1.74
C ALA A 79 18.28 21.60 2.48
N ASP A 80 17.62 22.74 2.63
CA ASP A 80 16.33 22.85 3.32
C ASP A 80 15.19 22.17 2.54
N SER A 81 15.20 22.28 1.20
CA SER A 81 14.21 21.60 0.34
C SER A 81 14.40 20.09 0.36
N LEU A 82 15.65 19.63 0.38
CA LEU A 82 15.96 18.22 0.57
C LEU A 82 15.48 17.72 1.94
N GLN A 83 15.76 18.47 3.01
CA GLN A 83 15.31 18.17 4.36
C GLN A 83 13.77 18.08 4.43
N ARG A 84 13.05 19.02 3.82
CA ARG A 84 11.58 18.99 3.72
C ARG A 84 11.08 17.74 3.00
N ALA A 85 11.70 17.36 1.88
CA ALA A 85 11.31 16.17 1.14
C ALA A 85 11.58 14.87 1.91
N LEU A 86 12.71 14.77 2.61
CA LEU A 86 13.04 13.63 3.47
C LEU A 86 12.05 13.51 4.63
N THR A 87 11.81 14.60 5.34
CA THR A 87 10.85 14.64 6.45
C THR A 87 9.43 14.29 5.99
N MET A 88 8.97 14.87 4.87
CA MET A 88 7.66 14.55 4.30
C MET A 88 7.57 13.08 3.84
N GLY A 89 8.64 12.53 3.27
CA GLY A 89 8.70 11.11 2.96
C GLY A 89 8.55 10.21 4.19
N TRP A 90 9.17 10.58 5.32
CA TRP A 90 8.99 9.85 6.58
C TRP A 90 7.59 10.00 7.16
N PHE A 91 6.94 11.16 7.03
CA PHE A 91 5.54 11.30 7.41
C PHE A 91 4.64 10.33 6.63
N VAL A 92 4.88 10.15 5.33
CA VAL A 92 4.14 9.18 4.52
C VAL A 92 4.42 7.75 4.99
N GLU A 93 5.67 7.39 5.26
CA GLU A 93 6.01 6.04 5.76
C GLU A 93 5.44 5.76 7.16
N LEU A 94 5.42 6.75 8.06
CA LEU A 94 4.79 6.63 9.38
C LEU A 94 3.28 6.47 9.27
N LEU A 95 2.64 7.17 8.34
CA LEU A 95 1.24 6.97 8.03
C LEU A 95 0.99 5.56 7.48
N GLN A 96 1.90 5.02 6.67
CA GLN A 96 1.85 3.62 6.25
C GLN A 96 1.90 2.66 7.43
N ALA A 97 2.88 2.86 8.30
CA ALA A 97 3.13 1.99 9.45
C ALA A 97 1.91 1.95 10.36
N PHE A 98 1.28 3.12 10.58
CA PHE A 98 0.01 3.23 11.29
C PHE A 98 -1.10 2.37 10.66
N PHE A 99 -1.34 2.52 9.35
CA PHE A 99 -2.37 1.73 8.67
C PHE A 99 -2.06 0.23 8.66
N LEU A 100 -0.79 -0.17 8.50
CA LEU A 100 -0.41 -1.58 8.54
C LEU A 100 -0.64 -2.20 9.92
N VAL A 101 -0.26 -1.49 11.00
CA VAL A 101 -0.53 -1.97 12.37
C VAL A 101 -2.02 -2.10 12.61
N ALA A 102 -2.82 -1.15 12.15
CA ALA A 102 -4.28 -1.20 12.29
C ALA A 102 -4.90 -2.35 11.47
N ASP A 103 -4.50 -2.51 10.21
CA ASP A 103 -4.96 -3.55 9.26
C ASP A 103 -4.59 -4.95 9.80
N ASP A 104 -3.37 -5.15 10.32
CA ASP A 104 -2.94 -6.44 10.89
C ASP A 104 -3.76 -6.82 12.14
N ILE A 105 -4.15 -5.84 12.97
CA ILE A 105 -5.02 -6.06 14.14
C ILE A 105 -6.43 -6.45 13.68
N MET A 106 -6.97 -5.72 12.70
CA MET A 106 -8.31 -5.97 12.17
C MET A 106 -8.36 -7.34 11.51
N ASP A 107 -7.49 -7.62 10.55
CA ASP A 107 -7.49 -8.87 9.77
C ASP A 107 -7.10 -10.12 10.58
N SER A 108 -6.73 -9.98 11.87
CA SER A 108 -6.29 -11.13 12.69
C SER A 108 -5.20 -11.97 12.01
N SER A 109 -4.33 -11.30 11.24
CA SER A 109 -3.40 -11.94 10.32
C SER A 109 -2.42 -12.85 11.05
N LEU A 110 -2.13 -14.03 10.48
CA LEU A 110 -1.08 -14.92 10.98
C LEU A 110 0.30 -14.33 10.67
N SER A 111 1.26 -14.50 11.58
CA SER A 111 2.56 -13.87 11.44
C SER A 111 3.44 -14.56 10.38
N PRO A 112 4.28 -13.82 9.62
CA PRO A 112 5.26 -14.42 8.73
C PRO A 112 6.29 -15.20 9.55
N GLN A 113 6.82 -16.28 8.98
CA GLN A 113 7.76 -17.17 9.68
C GLN A 113 8.98 -16.38 10.21
N GLY A 114 9.05 -16.22 11.53
CA GLY A 114 10.19 -15.61 12.25
C GLY A 114 9.96 -14.23 12.86
N GLN A 115 8.82 -13.57 12.62
CA GLN A 115 8.45 -12.30 13.27
C GLN A 115 7.05 -12.39 13.89
N ILE A 116 6.83 -11.72 15.02
CA ILE A 116 5.55 -11.64 15.74
C ILE A 116 4.97 -10.25 15.46
N TRP A 117 3.67 -10.11 15.13
CA TRP A 117 3.08 -8.79 14.90
C TRP A 117 3.12 -7.89 16.15
N TRP A 118 3.10 -6.56 15.96
CA TRP A 118 3.19 -5.60 17.07
C TRP A 118 2.14 -5.82 18.16
N TYR A 119 0.87 -6.02 17.78
CA TYR A 119 -0.23 -6.26 18.71
C TYR A 119 -0.19 -7.64 19.40
N GLN A 120 0.62 -8.57 18.89
CA GLN A 120 0.84 -9.89 19.48
C GLN A 120 2.01 -9.90 20.47
N LYS A 121 2.72 -8.77 20.67
CA LYS A 121 3.73 -8.65 21.73
C LYS A 121 3.06 -8.76 23.12
N PRO A 122 3.67 -9.51 24.08
CA PRO A 122 3.04 -9.81 25.38
C PRO A 122 2.60 -8.61 26.22
N SER A 123 3.13 -7.41 25.95
CA SER A 123 2.90 -6.19 26.72
C SER A 123 1.99 -5.14 26.07
N MET A 124 1.56 -5.31 24.81
CA MET A 124 0.94 -4.23 24.02
C MET A 124 -0.60 -4.32 23.87
N GLY A 125 -1.19 -5.52 23.93
CA GLY A 125 -2.66 -5.69 23.93
C GLY A 125 -3.41 -5.04 22.74
N LEU A 126 -4.72 -4.81 22.91
CA LEU A 126 -5.60 -4.13 21.95
C LEU A 126 -5.59 -2.60 22.09
N ASP A 127 -4.73 -2.05 22.95
CA ASP A 127 -4.62 -0.61 23.22
C ASP A 127 -4.08 0.21 22.03
N ALA A 128 -3.71 -0.47 20.93
CA ALA A 128 -3.28 0.11 19.66
C ALA A 128 -4.40 0.75 18.83
N ILE A 129 -5.66 0.73 19.30
CA ILE A 129 -6.82 1.17 18.53
C ILE A 129 -7.38 2.47 19.11
N ASN A 130 -7.18 3.58 18.40
CA ASN A 130 -8.08 4.74 18.53
C ASN A 130 -8.42 5.31 17.16
N ASP A 131 -9.73 5.45 16.89
CA ASP A 131 -10.43 6.19 15.82
C ASP A 131 -9.96 6.11 14.34
N ALA A 132 -9.01 5.25 13.99
CA ALA A 132 -8.49 5.06 12.61
C ALA A 132 -9.45 4.36 11.62
N MET A 133 -10.54 3.77 12.11
CA MET A 133 -11.07 2.51 11.56
C MET A 133 -12.24 2.62 10.57
N LEU A 134 -12.61 3.83 10.13
CA LEU A 134 -13.81 4.02 9.28
C LEU A 134 -13.79 3.27 7.93
N PRO A 135 -12.66 3.16 7.19
CA PRO A 135 -12.64 2.43 5.92
C PRO A 135 -12.79 0.92 6.07
N GLU A 136 -12.28 0.37 7.16
CA GLU A 136 -12.25 -1.07 7.42
C GLU A 136 -13.53 -1.58 8.06
N ALA A 137 -14.24 -0.75 8.83
CA ALA A 137 -15.57 -1.05 9.37
C ALA A 137 -16.60 -1.48 8.28
N TRP A 138 -16.40 -1.11 7.01
CA TRP A 138 -17.23 -1.59 5.90
C TRP A 138 -17.02 -3.07 5.52
N GLN A 139 -15.93 -3.68 5.96
CA GLN A 139 -15.62 -5.10 5.70
C GLN A 139 -16.25 -6.02 6.76
N TRP A 140 -16.35 -5.55 8.01
CA TRP A 140 -16.82 -6.33 9.18
C TRP A 140 -18.34 -6.54 9.28
N GLY A 141 -19.12 -5.95 8.38
CA GLY A 141 -20.58 -6.00 8.45
C GLY A 141 -21.20 -7.32 7.98
N GLY A 142 -20.72 -8.50 8.38
CA GLY A 142 -21.37 -9.81 8.14
C GLY A 142 -21.99 -9.93 6.76
N VAL A 143 -21.22 -9.57 5.73
CA VAL A 143 -21.79 -9.19 4.44
C VAL A 143 -21.87 -10.43 3.55
N GLY A 144 -23.09 -10.82 3.16
CA GLY A 144 -23.27 -11.88 2.17
C GLY A 144 -22.70 -11.49 0.80
N LEU A 145 -22.33 -12.49 0.00
CA LEU A 145 -21.76 -12.35 -1.35
C LEU A 145 -22.53 -11.37 -2.27
N GLY A 146 -23.82 -11.14 -2.03
CA GLY A 146 -24.64 -10.18 -2.77
C GLY A 146 -24.18 -8.71 -2.71
N ARG A 147 -23.26 -8.34 -1.80
CA ARG A 147 -22.63 -7.00 -1.83
C ARG A 147 -21.27 -6.96 -2.52
N PHE A 148 -20.69 -8.10 -2.88
CA PHE A 148 -19.41 -8.20 -3.59
C PHE A 148 -19.65 -7.86 -5.06
N THR A 149 -19.69 -6.56 -5.32
CA THR A 149 -19.93 -5.98 -6.64
C THR A 149 -18.72 -5.17 -7.05
N GLU A 150 -18.48 -5.05 -8.36
CA GLU A 150 -17.38 -4.26 -8.90
C GLU A 150 -17.44 -2.80 -8.43
N LYS A 151 -18.65 -2.22 -8.35
CA LYS A 151 -18.84 -0.86 -7.81
C LYS A 151 -18.36 -0.74 -6.38
N ARG A 152 -18.68 -1.71 -5.52
CA ARG A 152 -18.24 -1.71 -4.12
C ARG A 152 -16.73 -1.91 -4.04
N TYR A 153 -16.20 -2.88 -4.78
CA TYR A 153 -14.77 -3.16 -4.86
C TYR A 153 -13.97 -1.91 -5.23
N LYS A 154 -14.30 -1.29 -6.38
CA LYS A 154 -13.67 -0.03 -6.84
C LYS A 154 -13.74 1.08 -5.79
N SER A 155 -14.85 1.16 -5.05
CA SER A 155 -14.97 2.15 -3.97
C SER A 155 -14.03 1.84 -2.81
N ILE A 156 -13.96 0.58 -2.35
CA ILE A 156 -13.04 0.15 -1.29
C ILE A 156 -11.61 0.44 -1.69
N VAL A 157 -11.19 -0.05 -2.85
CA VAL A 157 -9.82 0.10 -3.35
C VAL A 157 -9.43 1.56 -3.53
N LYS A 158 -10.32 2.38 -4.07
CA LYS A 158 -10.09 3.81 -4.25
C LYS A 158 -9.69 4.51 -2.94
N TYR A 159 -10.40 4.21 -1.86
CA TYR A 159 -10.18 4.88 -0.56
C TYR A 159 -9.14 4.16 0.32
N LYS A 160 -9.04 2.83 0.26
CA LYS A 160 -8.06 2.05 1.03
C LYS A 160 -6.65 2.20 0.46
N ALA A 161 -6.48 2.12 -0.85
CA ALA A 161 -5.16 2.02 -1.49
C ALA A 161 -4.85 3.18 -2.44
N ALA A 162 -5.81 3.59 -3.27
CA ALA A 162 -5.48 4.45 -4.41
C ALA A 162 -5.10 5.89 -4.02
N PHE A 163 -5.77 6.48 -3.03
CA PHE A 163 -5.36 7.78 -2.49
C PHE A 163 -3.98 7.74 -1.84
N TYR A 164 -3.60 6.57 -1.29
CA TYR A 164 -2.29 6.38 -0.70
C TYR A 164 -1.18 6.36 -1.76
N SER A 165 -1.45 5.87 -2.98
CA SER A 165 -0.57 6.02 -4.15
C SER A 165 -0.47 7.48 -4.65
N TYR A 166 -1.52 8.27 -4.47
CA TYR A 166 -1.54 9.68 -4.87
C TYR A 166 -0.78 10.60 -3.89
N LEU A 167 -0.90 10.34 -2.59
CA LEU A 167 -0.38 11.20 -1.52
C LEU A 167 1.11 11.56 -1.66
N PRO A 168 2.06 10.62 -1.91
CA PRO A 168 3.48 10.97 -1.98
C PRO A 168 3.82 11.87 -3.17
N VAL A 169 3.15 11.68 -4.31
CA VAL A 169 3.34 12.56 -5.48
C VAL A 169 2.73 13.93 -5.22
N ALA A 170 1.54 13.98 -4.60
CA ALA A 170 0.91 15.25 -4.23
C ALA A 170 1.76 16.04 -3.23
N ALA A 171 2.36 15.38 -2.25
CA ALA A 171 3.27 15.99 -1.30
C ALA A 171 4.50 16.59 -2.00
N ALA A 172 5.09 15.85 -2.95
CA ALA A 172 6.19 16.36 -3.77
C ALA A 172 5.79 17.55 -4.65
N MET A 173 4.57 17.53 -5.22
CA MET A 173 4.02 18.65 -5.98
C MET A 173 3.91 19.92 -5.13
N TYR A 174 3.36 19.81 -3.92
CA TYR A 174 3.28 20.96 -3.00
C TYR A 174 4.67 21.47 -2.57
N ILE A 175 5.63 20.58 -2.31
CA ILE A 175 7.03 20.97 -2.00
C ILE A 175 7.64 21.74 -3.18
N ALA A 176 7.33 21.35 -4.41
CA ALA A 176 7.77 22.03 -5.62
C ALA A 176 7.00 23.33 -5.94
N GLY A 177 6.05 23.73 -5.10
CA GLY A 177 5.19 24.90 -5.33
C GLY A 177 4.15 24.70 -6.42
N ILE A 178 3.81 23.45 -6.74
CA ILE A 178 2.77 23.09 -7.72
C ILE A 178 1.48 22.80 -6.94
N ASP A 179 0.65 23.83 -6.74
CA ASP A 179 -0.61 23.78 -6.00
C ASP A 179 -1.86 23.85 -6.91
N GLY A 180 -1.65 24.04 -8.22
CA GLY A 180 -2.73 24.20 -9.19
C GLY A 180 -3.67 23.00 -9.28
N GLU A 181 -4.98 23.25 -9.13
CA GLU A 181 -6.04 22.22 -9.11
C GLU A 181 -5.98 21.30 -10.34
N LYS A 182 -5.75 21.86 -11.54
CA LYS A 182 -5.65 21.10 -12.79
C LYS A 182 -4.51 20.07 -12.76
N ASN A 183 -3.34 20.45 -12.23
CA ASN A 183 -2.19 19.56 -12.16
C ASN A 183 -2.47 18.41 -11.19
N HIS A 184 -3.05 18.72 -10.02
CA HIS A 184 -3.46 17.70 -9.05
C HIS A 184 -4.56 16.79 -9.59
N ALA A 185 -5.56 17.33 -10.31
CA ALA A 185 -6.61 16.54 -10.94
C ALA A 185 -6.07 15.58 -11.99
N ASN A 186 -5.13 16.03 -12.82
CA ASN A 186 -4.44 15.19 -13.80
C ASN A 186 -3.61 14.08 -13.13
N ALA A 187 -2.81 14.43 -12.12
CA ALA A 187 -2.02 13.45 -11.36
C ALA A 187 -2.93 12.43 -10.66
N LYS A 188 -4.06 12.85 -10.08
CA LYS A 188 -5.06 11.95 -9.47
C LYS A 188 -5.61 10.94 -10.49
N LYS A 189 -5.91 11.36 -11.72
CA LYS A 189 -6.43 10.43 -12.75
C LYS A 189 -5.47 9.26 -13.00
N ILE A 190 -4.16 9.55 -13.08
CA ILE A 190 -3.15 8.51 -13.30
C ILE A 190 -2.97 7.66 -12.03
N LEU A 191 -2.79 8.32 -10.88
CA LEU A 191 -2.36 7.65 -9.65
C LEU A 191 -3.47 6.86 -8.96
N LEU A 192 -4.74 7.24 -9.15
CA LEU A 192 -5.86 6.46 -8.63
C LEU A 192 -6.02 5.15 -9.39
N ASP A 193 -5.95 5.16 -10.73
CA ASP A 193 -6.01 3.93 -11.54
C ASP A 193 -4.77 3.04 -11.29
N MET A 194 -3.61 3.67 -11.08
CA MET A 194 -2.39 2.95 -10.68
C MET A 194 -2.54 2.26 -9.32
N GLY A 195 -3.18 2.93 -8.35
CA GLY A 195 -3.46 2.35 -7.04
C GLY A 195 -4.54 1.26 -7.08
N GLU A 196 -5.53 1.37 -7.98
CA GLU A 196 -6.48 0.30 -8.24
C GLU A 196 -5.77 -0.95 -8.77
N PHE A 197 -4.92 -0.77 -9.77
CA PHE A 197 -4.11 -1.85 -10.33
C PHE A 197 -3.20 -2.50 -9.28
N PHE A 198 -2.57 -1.71 -8.41
CA PHE A 198 -1.73 -2.23 -7.32
C PHE A 198 -2.53 -3.11 -6.34
N GLN A 199 -3.72 -2.69 -5.92
CA GLN A 199 -4.53 -3.49 -5.00
C GLN A 199 -5.05 -4.78 -5.65
N ILE A 200 -5.35 -4.75 -6.95
CA ILE A 200 -5.77 -5.95 -7.66
C ILE A 200 -4.64 -6.96 -7.76
N GLN A 201 -3.39 -6.50 -7.97
CA GLN A 201 -2.22 -7.37 -7.88
C GLN A 201 -2.04 -7.94 -6.47
N ASP A 202 -2.26 -7.13 -5.42
CA ASP A 202 -2.21 -7.58 -4.03
C ASP A 202 -3.23 -8.69 -3.75
N ASP A 203 -4.49 -8.49 -4.12
CA ASP A 203 -5.56 -9.50 -3.99
C ASP A 203 -5.26 -10.78 -4.81
N TYR A 204 -4.62 -10.65 -5.97
CA TYR A 204 -4.22 -11.80 -6.80
C TYR A 204 -3.08 -12.59 -6.14
N LEU A 205 -2.07 -11.88 -5.64
CA LEU A 205 -0.90 -12.46 -4.97
C LEU A 205 -1.25 -13.06 -3.62
N ASP A 206 -2.29 -12.58 -2.93
CA ASP A 206 -2.80 -13.19 -1.70
C ASP A 206 -3.12 -14.69 -1.91
N LEU A 207 -3.72 -15.04 -3.04
CA LEU A 207 -4.12 -16.43 -3.32
C LEU A 207 -3.12 -17.23 -4.17
N PHE A 208 -2.52 -16.58 -5.17
CA PHE A 208 -1.67 -17.24 -6.18
C PHE A 208 -0.18 -16.91 -6.05
N GLY A 209 0.18 -15.98 -5.17
CA GLY A 209 1.58 -15.65 -4.88
C GLY A 209 2.30 -16.79 -4.16
N ASP A 210 3.62 -16.80 -4.30
CA ASP A 210 4.49 -17.75 -3.59
C ASP A 210 4.73 -17.23 -2.17
N PRO A 211 4.33 -17.94 -1.09
CA PRO A 211 4.54 -17.51 0.30
C PRO A 211 6.01 -17.27 0.68
N SER A 212 6.97 -17.79 -0.09
CA SER A 212 8.40 -17.51 0.13
C SER A 212 8.82 -16.12 -0.36
N VAL A 213 7.97 -15.47 -1.16
CA VAL A 213 8.24 -14.18 -1.79
C VAL A 213 7.18 -13.13 -1.38
N THR A 214 5.91 -13.53 -1.25
CA THR A 214 4.87 -12.76 -0.58
C THR A 214 5.11 -12.89 0.91
N SER A 215 5.57 -11.82 1.56
CA SER A 215 5.95 -11.81 2.98
C SER A 215 4.81 -12.12 3.98
N LYS A 216 3.67 -12.64 3.52
CA LYS A 216 2.49 -13.02 4.31
C LYS A 216 1.83 -14.27 3.68
N VAL A 217 1.14 -15.05 4.51
CA VAL A 217 0.26 -16.14 4.05
C VAL A 217 -1.11 -15.53 3.77
N GLY A 218 -1.66 -15.76 2.58
CA GLY A 218 -2.92 -15.14 2.20
C GLY A 218 -4.12 -15.61 3.00
N ALA A 219 -5.02 -14.67 3.27
CA ALA A 219 -6.14 -14.84 4.20
C ALA A 219 -7.47 -14.30 3.67
N ASP A 220 -7.51 -13.71 2.47
CA ASP A 220 -8.68 -12.99 1.96
C ASP A 220 -9.95 -13.87 1.90
N ILE A 221 -9.80 -15.15 1.57
CA ILE A 221 -10.91 -16.11 1.54
C ILE A 221 -11.43 -16.37 2.96
N GLN A 222 -10.54 -16.60 3.92
CA GLN A 222 -10.87 -16.91 5.31
C GLN A 222 -11.57 -15.72 5.99
N ASP A 223 -11.11 -14.51 5.67
CA ASP A 223 -11.57 -13.26 6.28
C ASP A 223 -12.83 -12.69 5.61
N ASN A 224 -13.39 -13.42 4.63
CA ASN A 224 -14.57 -13.01 3.89
C ASN A 224 -14.38 -11.64 3.19
N LYS A 225 -13.17 -11.38 2.68
CA LYS A 225 -12.87 -10.11 2.04
C LYS A 225 -13.53 -10.00 0.67
N CYS A 226 -13.94 -8.77 0.35
CA CYS A 226 -14.41 -8.40 -0.97
C CYS A 226 -13.20 -8.20 -1.89
N SER A 227 -12.46 -9.27 -2.19
CA SER A 227 -11.31 -9.22 -3.09
C SER A 227 -11.73 -9.13 -4.56
N TRP A 228 -10.82 -8.71 -5.42
CA TRP A 228 -11.06 -8.67 -6.86
C TRP A 228 -11.45 -10.05 -7.40
N LEU A 229 -10.79 -11.10 -6.91
CA LEU A 229 -11.00 -12.48 -7.34
C LEU A 229 -12.46 -12.92 -7.18
N VAL A 230 -13.05 -12.72 -5.99
CA VAL A 230 -14.43 -13.11 -5.74
C VAL A 230 -15.41 -12.28 -6.55
N VAL A 231 -15.14 -10.98 -6.73
CA VAL A 231 -15.98 -10.07 -7.51
C VAL A 231 -16.02 -10.47 -8.99
N GLN A 232 -14.85 -10.79 -9.57
CA GLN A 232 -14.76 -11.26 -10.95
C GLN A 232 -15.53 -12.57 -11.16
N ARG A 233 -15.40 -13.52 -10.22
CA ARG A 233 -16.05 -14.83 -10.36
C ARG A 233 -17.56 -14.76 -10.13
N LEU A 234 -18.04 -13.93 -9.20
CA LEU A 234 -19.48 -13.77 -8.96
C LEU A 234 -20.24 -13.25 -10.19
N GLN A 235 -19.59 -12.50 -11.07
CA GLN A 235 -20.22 -12.03 -12.32
C GLN A 235 -20.44 -13.15 -13.35
N GLN A 236 -19.64 -14.22 -13.28
CA GLN A 236 -19.61 -15.30 -14.28
C GLN A 236 -20.08 -16.65 -13.73
N ALA A 237 -20.25 -16.77 -12.41
CA ALA A 237 -20.58 -18.01 -11.74
C ALA A 237 -21.98 -18.53 -12.12
N THR A 238 -22.07 -19.83 -12.42
CA THR A 238 -23.36 -20.52 -12.51
C THR A 238 -24.05 -20.57 -11.13
N PRO A 239 -25.36 -20.85 -11.05
CA PRO A 239 -26.04 -21.01 -9.78
C PRO A 239 -25.37 -22.06 -8.86
N GLU A 240 -24.84 -23.13 -9.43
CA GLU A 240 -24.12 -24.19 -8.69
C GLU A 240 -22.79 -23.66 -8.13
N GLN A 241 -21.99 -22.99 -8.97
CA GLN A 241 -20.73 -22.37 -8.56
C GLN A 241 -20.94 -21.29 -7.50
N TYR A 242 -22.03 -20.51 -7.60
CA TYR A 242 -22.42 -19.55 -6.58
C TYR A 242 -22.73 -20.22 -5.24
N GLN A 243 -23.40 -21.38 -5.22
CA GLN A 243 -23.63 -22.11 -3.96
C GLN A 243 -22.33 -22.64 -3.36
N ILE A 244 -21.37 -23.06 -4.18
CA ILE A 244 -20.03 -23.46 -3.72
C ILE A 244 -19.34 -22.29 -3.03
N LEU A 245 -19.32 -21.09 -3.65
CA LEU A 245 -18.77 -19.88 -3.03
C LEU A 245 -19.50 -19.55 -1.73
N LYS A 246 -20.83 -19.52 -1.74
CA LYS A 246 -21.64 -19.17 -0.56
C LYS A 246 -21.39 -20.09 0.64
N LYS A 247 -21.12 -21.37 0.41
CA LYS A 247 -20.89 -22.36 1.47
C LYS A 247 -19.46 -22.31 2.02
N ASN A 248 -18.49 -21.91 1.21
CA ASN A 248 -17.07 -22.10 1.51
C ASN A 248 -16.30 -20.79 1.75
N TYR A 249 -16.75 -19.67 1.21
CA TYR A 249 -16.09 -18.37 1.38
C TYR A 249 -16.31 -17.80 2.79
N GLY A 250 -15.31 -17.13 3.37
CA GLY A 250 -15.37 -16.59 4.73
C GLY A 250 -15.29 -17.64 5.82
N GLN A 251 -14.61 -18.75 5.56
CA GLN A 251 -14.52 -19.90 6.45
C GLN A 251 -13.06 -20.27 6.70
N LYS A 252 -12.69 -20.50 7.96
CA LYS A 252 -11.30 -20.74 8.38
C LYS A 252 -10.80 -22.15 8.05
N GLU A 253 -11.67 -23.09 7.74
CA GLU A 253 -11.27 -24.47 7.46
C GLU A 253 -10.53 -24.59 6.12
N ALA A 254 -9.29 -25.10 6.16
CA ALA A 254 -8.43 -25.25 4.99
C ALA A 254 -9.09 -25.99 3.81
N LYS A 255 -9.96 -26.97 4.09
CA LYS A 255 -10.71 -27.69 3.04
C LYS A 255 -11.68 -26.79 2.27
N LYS A 256 -12.32 -25.83 2.94
CA LYS A 256 -13.26 -24.89 2.31
C LYS A 256 -12.51 -23.85 1.50
N VAL A 257 -11.39 -23.33 2.04
CA VAL A 257 -10.46 -22.45 1.31
C VAL A 257 -9.96 -23.13 0.02
N ALA A 258 -9.54 -24.39 0.10
CA ALA A 258 -9.10 -25.17 -1.05
C ALA A 258 -10.21 -25.36 -2.10
N GLN A 259 -11.48 -25.50 -1.69
CA GLN A 259 -12.62 -25.57 -2.63
C GLN A 259 -12.85 -24.26 -3.37
N VAL A 260 -12.72 -23.11 -2.68
CA VAL A 260 -12.79 -21.79 -3.33
C VAL A 260 -11.64 -21.62 -4.33
N LYS A 261 -10.42 -22.00 -3.94
CA LYS A 261 -9.25 -21.94 -4.82
C LYS A 261 -9.41 -22.81 -6.06
N ALA A 262 -9.85 -24.05 -5.90
CA ALA A 262 -10.10 -24.96 -7.03
C ALA A 262 -11.17 -24.41 -7.99
N LEU A 263 -12.22 -23.77 -7.47
CA LEU A 263 -13.22 -23.11 -8.30
C LEU A 263 -12.64 -21.92 -9.09
N TYR A 264 -11.72 -21.16 -8.48
CA TYR A 264 -11.04 -20.07 -9.19
C TYR A 264 -10.13 -20.57 -10.30
N GLU A 265 -9.46 -21.71 -10.09
CA GLU A 265 -8.65 -22.39 -11.11
C GLU A 265 -9.52 -22.96 -12.24
N GLU A 266 -10.66 -23.58 -11.92
CA GLU A 266 -11.65 -24.08 -12.91
C GLU A 266 -12.16 -22.97 -13.83
N LEU A 267 -12.32 -21.76 -13.28
CA LEU A 267 -12.79 -20.59 -14.01
C LEU A 267 -11.66 -19.82 -14.71
N ASP A 268 -10.45 -20.37 -14.77
CA ASP A 268 -9.29 -19.78 -15.43
C ASP A 268 -8.95 -18.35 -14.95
N LEU A 269 -9.15 -18.10 -13.65
CA LEU A 269 -8.85 -16.82 -13.02
C LEU A 269 -7.37 -16.40 -13.14
N PRO A 270 -6.37 -17.32 -13.16
CA PRO A 270 -4.99 -16.97 -13.47
C PRO A 270 -4.81 -16.29 -14.84
N ALA A 271 -5.43 -16.81 -15.91
CA ALA A 271 -5.36 -16.19 -17.22
C ALA A 271 -6.05 -14.82 -17.24
N VAL A 272 -7.19 -14.68 -16.56
CA VAL A 272 -7.89 -13.39 -16.43
C VAL A 272 -7.04 -12.37 -15.67
N GLY A 273 -6.31 -12.79 -14.63
CA GLY A 273 -5.37 -11.93 -13.91
C GLY A 273 -4.23 -11.42 -14.80
N LEU A 274 -3.63 -12.30 -15.61
CA LEU A 274 -2.57 -11.92 -16.54
C LEU A 274 -3.07 -10.96 -17.63
N GLN A 275 -4.24 -11.22 -18.21
CA GLN A 275 -4.83 -10.31 -19.21
C GLN A 275 -5.15 -8.95 -18.59
N TYR A 276 -5.73 -8.93 -17.39
CA TYR A 276 -6.03 -7.69 -16.67
C TYR A 276 -4.76 -6.90 -16.36
N GLU A 277 -3.65 -7.56 -16.05
CA GLU A 277 -2.35 -6.91 -15.85
C GLU A 277 -1.85 -6.19 -17.11
N GLU A 278 -1.93 -6.84 -18.27
CA GLU A 278 -1.51 -6.25 -19.56
C GLU A 278 -2.41 -5.10 -20.00
N ASP A 279 -3.73 -5.26 -19.84
CA ASP A 279 -4.72 -4.24 -20.17
C ASP A 279 -4.58 -3.01 -19.27
N SER A 280 -4.40 -3.23 -17.96
CA SER A 280 -4.22 -2.15 -16.98
C SER A 280 -2.92 -1.40 -17.22
N TYR A 281 -1.82 -2.11 -17.54
CA TYR A 281 -0.57 -1.47 -17.91
C TYR A 281 -0.73 -0.57 -19.14
N SER A 282 -1.36 -1.08 -20.19
CA SER A 282 -1.59 -0.34 -21.43
C SER A 282 -2.48 0.89 -21.20
N HIS A 283 -3.54 0.74 -20.39
CA HIS A 283 -4.43 1.84 -19.99
C HIS A 283 -3.68 2.93 -19.20
N ILE A 284 -2.92 2.55 -18.17
CA ILE A 284 -2.15 3.51 -17.36
C ILE A 284 -1.09 4.22 -18.21
N MET A 285 -0.44 3.52 -19.13
CA MET A 285 0.49 4.14 -20.08
C MET A 285 -0.21 5.22 -20.92
N GLY A 286 -1.40 4.94 -21.45
CA GLY A 286 -2.22 5.93 -22.16
C GLY A 286 -2.62 7.13 -21.27
N LEU A 287 -2.96 6.89 -20.00
CA LEU A 287 -3.23 7.98 -19.05
C LEU A 287 -2.00 8.85 -18.79
N ILE A 288 -0.82 8.25 -18.69
CA ILE A 288 0.44 8.99 -18.53
C ILE A 288 0.68 9.87 -19.75
N GLU A 289 0.53 9.34 -20.97
CA GLU A 289 0.67 10.11 -22.20
C GLU A 289 -0.31 11.28 -22.28
N GLN A 290 -1.55 11.07 -21.84
CA GLN A 290 -2.61 12.08 -21.92
C GLN A 290 -2.52 13.15 -20.82
N TYR A 291 -2.16 12.78 -19.59
CA TYR A 291 -2.35 13.63 -18.41
C TYR A 291 -1.06 14.00 -17.67
N ALA A 292 0.10 13.42 -17.97
CA ALA A 292 1.31 13.72 -17.22
C ALA A 292 1.70 15.21 -17.33
N ALA A 293 1.60 15.80 -18.51
CA ALA A 293 1.97 17.20 -18.72
C ALA A 293 1.13 18.17 -17.85
N PRO A 294 1.76 19.18 -17.21
CA PRO A 294 3.16 19.61 -17.35
C PRO A 294 4.18 18.87 -16.46
N LEU A 295 3.74 17.93 -15.62
CA LEU A 295 4.63 17.11 -14.81
C LEU A 295 5.44 16.16 -15.71
N THR A 296 6.64 15.79 -15.27
CA THR A 296 7.46 14.86 -16.03
C THR A 296 6.86 13.44 -15.98
N PRO A 297 6.66 12.78 -17.14
CA PRO A 297 6.20 11.38 -17.19
C PRO A 297 7.10 10.41 -16.40
N ALA A 298 8.36 10.78 -16.17
CA ALA A 298 9.34 9.96 -15.45
C ALA A 298 8.88 9.59 -14.02
N ILE A 299 8.12 10.46 -13.36
CA ILE A 299 7.56 10.21 -12.03
C ILE A 299 6.61 9.02 -12.08
N PHE A 300 5.62 9.07 -12.97
CA PHE A 300 4.60 8.03 -13.10
C PHE A 300 5.18 6.73 -13.65
N LEU A 301 6.08 6.79 -14.64
CA LEU A 301 6.74 5.62 -15.20
C LEU A 301 7.65 4.91 -14.18
N GLY A 302 8.30 5.67 -13.31
CA GLY A 302 9.11 5.12 -12.21
C GLY A 302 8.27 4.35 -11.20
N LEU A 303 7.05 4.81 -10.93
CA LEU A 303 6.08 4.12 -10.08
C LEU A 303 5.50 2.89 -10.77
N LEU A 304 5.02 3.02 -12.01
CA LEU A 304 4.43 1.92 -12.78
C LEU A 304 5.40 0.74 -12.92
N ARG A 305 6.70 1.01 -13.12
CA ARG A 305 7.72 -0.05 -13.20
C ARG A 305 7.88 -0.84 -11.91
N LYS A 306 7.56 -0.26 -10.75
CA LYS A 306 7.68 -0.95 -9.46
C LYS A 306 6.51 -1.91 -9.21
N ILE A 307 5.36 -1.67 -9.83
CA ILE A 307 4.14 -2.48 -9.66
C ILE A 307 3.96 -3.48 -10.80
N TYR A 308 4.25 -3.10 -12.05
CA TYR A 308 4.04 -3.98 -13.20
C TYR A 308 5.01 -5.17 -13.20
N LYS A 309 4.48 -6.39 -13.39
CA LYS A 309 5.24 -7.64 -13.42
C LYS A 309 6.15 -7.82 -12.20
N GLN A 310 5.70 -7.33 -11.04
CA GLN A 310 6.42 -7.56 -9.81
C GLN A 310 6.45 -9.07 -9.57
N LYS A 311 7.60 -9.71 -9.82
CA LYS A 311 7.85 -11.07 -9.35
C LYS A 311 7.91 -10.99 -7.83
N LYS A 312 6.78 -11.29 -7.21
CA LYS A 312 6.60 -11.38 -5.77
C LYS A 312 5.88 -12.67 -5.42
#